data_AF-A0AAJ1RA95-F1
#
_entry.id   AF-A0AAJ1RA95-F1
#
_cell.length_a   1.000
_cell.length_b   1.000
_cell.length_c   1.000
_cell.angle_alpha   90.00
_cell.angle_beta   90.00
_cell.angle_gamma   90.00
#
_symmetry.space_group_name_H-M   'P 1'
#
loop_
_entity.id
_entity.type
_entity.pdbx_description
1 polymer ?
#
loop_
_entity_poly.entity_id
_entity_poly.type
_entity_poly.pdbx_seq_one_letter_code
_entity_poly.pdbx_strand_id
1 'polypeptide(L)'
;KQIIIQRKEDVQHRAELAAQAEMESYLRQRYNVAAIFSAAGADRNALIIMYMVDIAIYHLHANAAADVIPELRIMRYNAAKDWLKAVAKGDISPDLPEKPDEGESGGETGSQVIEFGS
;
A
#
# COMPACT_ATOMS: atom_id res chain seq x y z
N LYS A 1 32.12 5.39 18.48
CA LYS A 1 30.67 5.69 18.60
C LYS A 1 29.95 5.83 17.25
N GLN A 2 30.64 6.11 16.13
CA GLN A 2 30.03 6.30 14.80
C GLN A 2 29.35 5.04 14.20
N ILE A 3 29.94 3.85 14.38
CA ILE A 3 29.48 2.59 13.73
C ILE A 3 28.11 2.12 14.24
N ILE A 4 27.75 2.43 15.49
CA ILE A 4 26.48 1.99 16.09
C ILE A 4 25.30 2.86 15.59
N ILE A 5 25.55 4.12 15.24
CA ILE A 5 24.51 5.05 14.77
C ILE A 5 24.12 4.70 13.33
N GLN A 6 25.11 4.51 12.45
CA GLN A 6 24.89 4.12 11.05
C GLN A 6 24.08 2.82 10.93
N ARG A 7 24.43 1.79 11.71
CA ARG A 7 23.70 0.51 11.68
C ARG A 7 22.24 0.62 12.13
N LYS A 8 21.88 1.59 12.99
CA LYS A 8 20.49 1.79 13.43
C LYS A 8 19.66 2.49 12.36
N GLU A 9 20.21 3.50 11.71
CA GLU A 9 19.57 4.20 10.60
C GLU A 9 19.26 3.23 9.45
N ASP A 10 20.18 2.32 9.13
CA ASP A 10 19.96 1.29 8.10
C ASP A 10 18.78 0.35 8.41
N VAL A 11 18.61 -0.04 9.68
CA VAL A 11 17.53 -0.95 10.09
C VAL A 11 16.18 -0.25 10.03
N GLN A 12 16.13 1.01 10.47
CA GLN A 12 14.91 1.82 10.41
C GLN A 12 14.47 2.05 8.97
N HIS A 13 15.41 2.45 8.10
CA HIS A 13 15.12 2.69 6.69
C HIS A 13 14.64 1.42 5.98
N ARG A 14 15.27 0.27 6.24
CA ARG A 14 14.78 -1.02 5.69
C ARG A 14 13.38 -1.39 6.18
N ALA A 15 13.07 -1.12 7.45
CA ALA A 15 11.74 -1.41 8.00
C ALA A 15 10.66 -0.52 7.37
N GLU A 16 10.97 0.76 7.12
CA GLU A 16 10.09 1.69 6.42
C GLU A 16 9.83 1.25 4.97
N LEU A 17 10.90 0.91 4.23
CA LEU A 17 10.78 0.40 2.85
C LEU A 17 9.96 -0.89 2.79
N ALA A 18 10.17 -1.82 3.72
CA ALA A 18 9.40 -3.06 3.80
C ALA A 18 7.92 -2.80 4.10
N ALA A 19 7.62 -1.87 5.01
CA ALA A 19 6.25 -1.49 5.34
C ALA A 19 5.54 -0.85 4.14
N GLN A 20 6.21 0.07 3.44
CA GLN A 20 5.66 0.68 2.23
C GLN A 20 5.38 -0.39 1.17
N ALA A 21 6.35 -1.24 0.85
CA ALA A 21 6.20 -2.28 -0.15
C ALA A 21 5.06 -3.27 0.18
N GLU A 22 4.89 -3.62 1.46
CA GLU A 22 3.79 -4.47 1.93
C GLU A 22 2.44 -3.77 1.69
N MET A 23 2.28 -2.50 2.10
CA MET A 23 1.04 -1.75 1.87
C MET A 23 0.74 -1.57 0.38
N GLU A 24 1.75 -1.23 -0.41
CA GLU A 24 1.62 -1.11 -1.86
C GLU A 24 1.09 -2.41 -2.48
N SER A 25 1.54 -3.59 -2.02
CA SER A 25 1.09 -4.87 -2.58
C SER A 25 -0.42 -5.08 -2.48
N TYR A 26 -1.06 -4.60 -1.40
CA TYR A 26 -2.50 -4.69 -1.21
C TYR A 26 -3.27 -3.60 -1.97
N LEU A 27 -2.74 -2.37 -1.99
CA LEU A 27 -3.45 -1.21 -2.54
C LEU A 27 -3.30 -1.10 -4.07
N ARG A 28 -2.21 -1.65 -4.63
CA ARG A 28 -1.83 -1.50 -6.04
C ARG A 28 -2.84 -2.08 -7.00
N GLN A 29 -3.80 -2.90 -6.61
CA GLN A 29 -4.83 -3.36 -7.55
C GLN A 29 -5.72 -2.19 -8.01
N ARG A 30 -6.27 -1.43 -7.07
CA ARG A 30 -7.30 -0.40 -7.31
C ARG A 30 -6.76 1.03 -7.24
N TYR A 31 -5.74 1.28 -6.44
CA TYR A 31 -5.30 2.64 -6.14
C TYR A 31 -3.99 3.01 -6.82
N ASN A 32 -3.81 4.32 -7.05
CA ASN A 32 -2.57 4.91 -7.48
C ASN A 32 -1.59 5.01 -6.31
N VAL A 33 -0.86 3.93 -6.06
CA VAL A 33 0.12 3.85 -4.97
C VAL A 33 1.22 4.91 -5.06
N ALA A 34 1.62 5.32 -6.26
CA ALA A 34 2.62 6.37 -6.44
C ALA A 34 2.10 7.71 -5.91
N ALA A 35 0.85 8.06 -6.19
CA ALA A 35 0.21 9.26 -5.66
C ALA A 35 0.04 9.19 -4.13
N ILE A 36 -0.37 8.02 -3.60
CA ILE A 36 -0.52 7.82 -2.14
C ILE A 36 0.79 8.11 -1.40
N PHE A 37 1.90 7.49 -1.83
CA PHE A 37 3.18 7.55 -1.11
C PHE A 37 4.06 8.75 -1.49
N SER A 38 3.70 9.52 -2.53
CA SER A 38 4.35 10.81 -2.85
C SER A 38 3.69 12.02 -2.16
N ALA A 39 2.50 11.85 -1.57
CA ALA A 39 1.81 12.92 -0.85
C ALA A 39 2.62 13.44 0.34
N ALA A 40 2.54 14.74 0.61
CA ALA A 40 3.29 15.41 1.67
C ALA A 40 2.39 16.32 2.52
N GLY A 41 2.86 16.67 3.73
CA GLY A 41 2.15 17.61 4.58
C GLY A 41 0.73 17.15 4.93
N ALA A 42 -0.24 18.02 4.65
CA ALA A 42 -1.67 17.82 4.92
C ALA A 42 -2.37 16.90 3.90
N ASP A 43 -1.75 16.65 2.74
CA ASP A 43 -2.33 15.80 1.69
C ASP A 43 -2.15 14.31 2.00
N ARG A 44 -1.37 13.97 3.03
CA ARG A 44 -1.17 12.58 3.44
C ARG A 44 -2.43 12.04 4.12
N ASN A 45 -2.91 10.91 3.63
CA ASN A 45 -4.00 10.19 4.28
C ASN A 45 -3.55 9.70 5.67
N ALA A 46 -4.27 10.13 6.72
CA ALA A 46 -3.90 9.85 8.11
C ALA A 46 -3.94 8.35 8.46
N LEU A 47 -4.86 7.57 7.87
CA LEU A 47 -4.93 6.12 8.08
C LEU A 47 -3.74 5.42 7.45
N ILE A 48 -3.33 5.83 6.25
CA ILE A 48 -2.13 5.32 5.59
C ILE A 48 -0.90 5.56 6.45
N ILE A 49 -0.72 6.78 6.98
CA ILE A 49 0.40 7.09 7.87
C ILE A 49 0.37 6.20 9.11
N MET A 50 -0.78 6.11 9.79
CA MET A 50 -0.91 5.32 11.03
C MET A 50 -0.54 3.86 10.79
N TYR A 51 -1.11 3.23 9.76
CA TYR A 51 -0.85 1.82 9.46
C TYR A 51 0.56 1.57 8.96
N MET A 52 1.13 2.48 8.15
CA MET A 52 2.53 2.37 7.73
C MET A 52 3.48 2.41 8.92
N VAL A 53 3.24 3.29 9.89
CA VAL A 53 4.03 3.37 11.13
C VAL A 53 3.88 2.10 11.95
N ASP A 54 2.67 1.57 12.12
CA ASP A 54 2.44 0.34 12.87
C ASP A 54 3.17 -0.87 12.24
N ILE A 55 3.12 -0.99 10.91
CA ILE A 55 3.82 -2.04 10.16
C ILE A 55 5.35 -1.86 10.24
N ALA A 56 5.86 -0.64 10.07
CA ALA A 56 7.28 -0.34 10.15
C ALA A 56 7.84 -0.64 11.55
N ILE A 57 7.11 -0.30 12.62
CA ILE A 57 7.53 -0.61 13.99
C ILE A 57 7.55 -2.12 14.23
N TYR A 58 6.57 -2.87 13.69
CA TYR A 58 6.60 -4.32 13.77
C TYR A 58 7.85 -4.90 13.09
N HIS A 59 8.14 -4.47 11.86
CA HIS A 59 9.35 -4.89 11.14
C HIS A 59 10.64 -4.49 11.87
N LEU A 60 10.66 -3.33 12.54
CA LEU A 60 11.79 -2.90 13.37
C LEU A 60 12.04 -3.87 14.53
N HIS A 61 10.98 -4.25 15.26
CA HIS A 61 11.08 -5.23 16.35
C HIS A 61 11.54 -6.59 15.85
N ALA A 62 10.94 -7.07 14.76
CA ALA A 62 11.30 -8.34 14.14
C ALA A 62 12.77 -8.40 13.68
N ASN A 63 13.32 -7.28 13.21
CA ASN A 63 14.71 -7.18 12.76
C ASN A 63 15.73 -6.98 13.91
N ALA A 64 15.34 -6.33 15.00
CA ALA A 64 16.27 -5.94 16.08
C ALA A 64 16.43 -7.00 17.17
N ALA A 65 15.34 -7.68 17.55
CA ALA A 65 15.33 -8.69 18.60
C ALA A 65 14.12 -9.61 18.39
N ALA A 66 14.33 -10.68 17.61
CA ALA A 66 13.29 -11.64 17.26
C ALA A 66 12.65 -12.34 18.48
N ASP A 67 13.30 -12.30 19.65
CA ASP A 67 12.91 -13.09 20.81
C ASP A 67 11.71 -12.51 21.58
N VAL A 68 11.45 -11.19 21.51
CA VAL A 68 10.30 -10.56 22.18
C VAL A 68 9.76 -9.35 21.40
N ILE A 69 8.69 -9.56 20.64
CA ILE A 69 7.88 -8.48 20.06
C ILE A 69 6.75 -8.14 21.05
N PRO A 70 6.58 -6.88 21.48
CA PRO A 70 5.48 -6.52 22.37
C PRO A 70 4.12 -6.86 21.75
N GLU A 71 3.23 -7.48 22.51
CA GLU A 71 1.90 -7.93 22.04
C GLU A 71 1.10 -6.81 21.38
N LEU A 72 1.18 -5.59 21.93
CA LEU A 72 0.54 -4.41 21.33
C LEU A 72 1.00 -4.16 19.88
N ARG A 73 2.27 -4.41 19.55
CA ARG A 73 2.79 -4.23 18.19
C ARG A 73 2.27 -5.30 17.24
N ILE A 74 2.12 -6.53 17.73
CA ILE A 74 1.51 -7.63 16.97
C ILE A 74 0.04 -7.30 16.70
N MET A 75 -0.71 -6.86 17.72
CA MET A 75 -2.12 -6.47 17.57
C MET A 75 -2.31 -5.33 16.57
N ARG A 76 -1.49 -4.28 16.66
CA ARG A 76 -1.52 -3.13 15.74
C ARG A 76 -1.18 -3.53 14.30
N TYR A 77 -0.15 -4.34 14.11
CA TYR A 77 0.23 -4.88 12.80
C TYR A 77 -0.87 -5.75 12.18
N ASN A 78 -1.48 -6.65 12.97
CA ASN A 78 -2.58 -7.48 12.49
C ASN A 78 -3.80 -6.63 12.10
N ALA A 79 -4.15 -5.63 12.91
CA ALA A 79 -5.23 -4.71 12.58
C ALA A 79 -4.96 -3.94 11.27
N ALA A 80 -3.71 -3.49 11.05
CA ALA A 80 -3.31 -2.85 9.80
C ALA A 80 -3.46 -3.80 8.60
N LYS A 81 -3.01 -5.05 8.74
CA LYS A 81 -3.12 -6.06 7.68
C LYS A 81 -4.55 -6.45 7.36
N ASP A 82 -5.40 -6.59 8.37
CA ASP A 82 -6.79 -6.95 8.15
C ASP A 82 -7.55 -5.81 7.47
N TRP A 83 -7.24 -4.55 7.82
CA TRP A 83 -7.72 -3.40 7.07
C TRP A 83 -7.23 -3.41 5.61
N LEU A 84 -5.94 -3.63 5.36
CA LEU A 84 -5.39 -3.69 4.00
C LEU A 84 -6.02 -4.80 3.15
N LYS A 85 -6.25 -5.97 3.73
CA LYS A 85 -6.95 -7.08 3.06
C LYS A 85 -8.39 -6.73 2.74
N ALA A 86 -9.12 -6.12 3.68
CA ALA A 86 -10.50 -5.70 3.46
C ALA A 86 -10.59 -4.61 2.36
N VAL A 87 -9.61 -3.70 2.31
CA VAL A 87 -9.49 -2.72 1.22
C VAL A 87 -9.19 -3.40 -0.12
N ALA A 88 -8.24 -4.33 -0.16
CA ALA A 88 -7.90 -5.08 -1.37
C ALA A 88 -9.07 -5.91 -1.90
N LYS A 89 -9.88 -6.48 -1.00
CA LYS A 89 -11.12 -7.21 -1.34
C LYS A 89 -12.26 -6.28 -1.78
N GLY A 90 -12.16 -4.99 -1.50
CA GLY A 90 -13.22 -4.01 -1.77
C GLY A 90 -14.32 -3.96 -0.72
N ASP A 91 -14.15 -4.66 0.42
CA ASP A 91 -15.08 -4.58 1.55
C ASP A 91 -15.01 -3.21 2.25
N ILE A 92 -13.85 -2.56 2.18
CA ILE A 92 -13.63 -1.18 2.66
C ILE A 92 -13.12 -0.35 1.48
N SER A 93 -13.69 0.84 1.30
CA SER A 93 -13.29 1.78 0.25
C SER A 93 -12.81 3.09 0.87
N PRO A 94 -11.50 3.21 1.21
CA PRO A 94 -10.95 4.46 1.72
C PRO A 94 -10.90 5.54 0.64
N ASP A 95 -10.92 6.80 1.08
CA ASP A 95 -10.70 7.96 0.23
C ASP A 95 -9.20 8.07 -0.12
N LEU A 96 -8.81 7.36 -1.17
CA LEU A 96 -7.46 7.30 -1.72
C LEU A 96 -7.52 7.52 -3.22
N PRO A 97 -6.48 8.11 -3.84
CA PRO A 97 -6.45 8.31 -5.28
C PRO A 97 -6.53 6.96 -6.00
N GLU A 98 -7.60 6.77 -6.76
CA GLU A 98 -7.79 5.59 -7.60
C GLU A 98 -6.85 5.63 -8.81
N LYS A 99 -6.60 4.47 -9.41
CA LYS A 99 -5.91 4.46 -10.70
C LYS A 99 -6.78 5.12 -11.77
N PRO A 100 -6.17 5.79 -12.76
CA PRO A 100 -6.92 6.13 -13.96
C PRO A 100 -7.48 4.85 -14.58
N ASP A 101 -8.73 4.89 -15.03
CA ASP A 101 -9.27 3.82 -15.85
C ASP A 101 -8.39 3.67 -17.08
N GLU A 102 -7.75 2.51 -17.21
CA GLU A 102 -7.20 2.07 -18.50
C GLU A 102 -8.42 1.74 -19.37
N GLY A 103 -9.08 2.79 -19.87
CA GLY A 103 -10.21 2.66 -20.75
C GLY A 103 -9.82 1.78 -21.92
N GLU A 104 -10.61 0.75 -22.15
CA GLU A 104 -10.69 0.02 -23.40
C GLU A 104 -10.54 1.02 -24.55
N SER A 105 -9.44 0.90 -25.28
CA SER A 105 -9.33 1.52 -26.60
C SER A 105 -10.50 0.98 -27.41
N GLY A 106 -11.54 1.80 -27.55
CA GLY A 106 -12.74 1.48 -28.31
C GLY A 106 -12.39 1.00 -29.71
N GLY A 107 -12.41 -0.31 -29.89
CA GLY A 107 -12.53 -0.95 -31.18
C GLY A 107 -14.01 -1.03 -31.52
N GLU A 108 -14.64 0.08 -31.87
CA GLU A 108 -15.87 0.06 -32.64
C GLU A 108 -15.53 -0.55 -34.01
N THR A 109 -15.48 -1.87 -34.10
CA THR A 109 -15.51 -2.56 -35.39
C THR A 109 -16.89 -2.32 -35.97
N GLY A 110 -16.93 -1.42 -36.95
CA GLY A 110 -18.13 -0.94 -37.61
C GLY A 110 -19.07 -2.08 -37.99
N SER A 111 -20.34 -1.90 -37.62
CA SER A 111 -21.45 -2.67 -38.15
C SER A 111 -21.53 -2.40 -39.67
N GLN A 112 -20.94 -3.29 -40.47
CA GLN A 112 -21.32 -3.39 -41.88
C GLN A 112 -22.48 -4.37 -42.00
N VAL A 113 -23.68 -3.81 -41.95
CA VAL A 113 -24.88 -4.49 -42.46
C VAL A 113 -24.70 -4.59 -43.98
N ILE A 114 -24.41 -5.79 -44.47
CA ILE A 114 -24.41 -6.08 -45.91
C ILE A 114 -25.85 -6.37 -46.30
N GLU A 115 -26.53 -5.35 -46.82
CA GLU A 115 -27.86 -5.47 -47.42
C GLU A 115 -27.72 -6.05 -48.83
N PHE A 116 -28.03 -7.33 -48.99
CA PHE A 116 -28.21 -7.93 -50.32
C PHE A 116 -29.68 -7.74 -50.75
N GLY A 117 -29.89 -6.71 -51.58
CA GLY A 117 -31.11 -6.54 -52.37
C GLY A 117 -31.08 -7.42 -53.62
N SER A 118 -32.22 -8.10 -53.84
CA SER A 118 -32.75 -8.86 -54.99
C SER A 118 -31.85 -9.24 -56.17
#